data_AF-A0A1B1PXG2-F1
#
_entry.id   AF-A0A1B1PXG2-F1
#
_cell.length_a   1.000
_cell.length_b   1.000
_cell.length_c   1.000
_cell.angle_alpha   90.00
_cell.angle_beta   90.00
_cell.angle_gamma   90.00
#
_symmetry.space_group_name_H-M   'P 1'
#
loop_
_entity.id
_entity.type
_entity.pdbx_description
1 polymer ?
#
loop_
_entity_poly.entity_id
_entity_poly.type
_entity_poly.pdbx_seq_one_letter_code
_entity_poly.pdbx_strand_id
1 'polypeptide(L)'
;MEHAKIGPDDLARLAVLENSVVRNKYLLKLRYDLSRIRNDDRLAEFIELQKRLFEGARMASGADIVLDSSKAGPRAYVLAAGLDPIFLHAYRGAEDVISSWRRPKFEPSTGSPMKKPPIREAALDWVKVEQAAHALSRVAMLRRIDYHAFSSAPRATLHAALDEVLPGLVDSLDWQGEARVRPAATYHSVLGNPDRFNRDDIEIRPQHASDRSRFGTGERFLIRSVGKGLEAIWR
;
A
#
# COMPACT_ATOMS: atom_id res chain seq x y z
N MET A 1 -21.99 2.08 26.40
CA MET A 1 -20.90 2.62 25.54
C MET A 1 -21.54 3.00 24.23
N GLU A 2 -21.60 4.29 23.95
CA GLU A 2 -22.12 4.84 22.71
C GLU A 2 -21.14 4.47 21.59
N HIS A 3 -21.54 3.58 20.69
CA HIS A 3 -20.70 3.16 19.58
C HIS A 3 -20.24 4.39 18.82
N ALA A 4 -18.94 4.47 18.49
CA ALA A 4 -18.38 5.51 17.64
C ALA A 4 -19.04 5.42 16.25
N LYS A 5 -20.24 5.99 16.11
CA LYS A 5 -21.00 5.98 14.87
C LYS A 5 -20.27 6.90 13.91
N ILE A 6 -19.53 6.32 12.96
CA ILE A 6 -19.09 7.06 11.78
C ILE A 6 -20.29 7.18 10.84
N GLY A 7 -20.78 8.40 10.62
CA GLY A 7 -21.94 8.67 9.77
C GLY A 7 -21.56 9.02 8.32
N PRO A 8 -22.56 9.14 7.41
CA PRO A 8 -22.33 9.61 6.04
C PRO A 8 -21.58 10.96 5.96
N ASP A 9 -21.91 11.89 6.86
CA ASP A 9 -21.26 13.22 6.91
C ASP A 9 -19.80 13.12 7.36
N ASP A 10 -19.50 12.25 8.32
CA ASP A 10 -18.12 11.96 8.74
C ASP A 10 -17.31 11.36 7.58
N LEU A 11 -17.91 10.44 6.80
CA LEU A 11 -17.26 9.83 5.64
C LEU A 11 -17.01 10.85 4.53
N ALA A 12 -17.97 11.73 4.25
CA ALA A 12 -17.81 12.82 3.30
C ALA A 12 -16.69 13.77 3.75
N ARG A 13 -16.65 14.12 5.04
CA ARG A 13 -15.60 14.96 5.62
C ARG A 13 -14.23 14.28 5.56
N LEU A 14 -14.15 13.00 5.89
CA LEU A 14 -12.93 12.19 5.81
C LEU A 14 -12.38 12.20 4.37
N ALA A 15 -13.23 12.02 3.37
CA ALA A 15 -12.84 12.06 1.96
C ALA A 15 -12.31 13.46 1.53
N VAL A 16 -12.92 14.55 2.01
CA VAL A 16 -12.41 15.92 1.77
C VAL A 16 -11.04 16.10 2.42
N LEU A 17 -10.88 15.68 3.67
CA LEU A 17 -9.62 15.79 4.40
C LEU A 17 -8.53 14.96 3.74
N GLU A 18 -8.81 13.69 3.40
CA GLU A 18 -7.88 12.80 2.69
C GLU A 18 -7.38 13.46 1.40
N ASN A 19 -8.28 14.06 0.62
CA ASN A 19 -7.91 14.76 -0.61
C ASN A 19 -7.03 16.00 -0.39
N SER A 20 -6.99 16.54 0.82
CA SER A 20 -6.20 17.71 1.18
C SER A 20 -4.85 17.38 1.82
N VAL A 21 -4.81 16.41 2.76
CA VAL A 21 -3.61 16.10 3.56
C VAL A 21 -2.82 14.90 3.02
N VAL A 22 -3.47 13.94 2.35
CA VAL A 22 -2.81 12.75 1.79
C VAL A 22 -2.26 13.06 0.39
N ARG A 23 -1.25 13.93 0.34
CA ARG A 23 -0.64 14.43 -0.90
C ARG A 23 0.88 14.52 -0.79
N ASN A 24 1.58 14.07 -1.83
CA ASN A 24 3.04 14.24 -1.92
C ASN A 24 3.47 15.71 -1.78
N LYS A 25 2.76 16.65 -2.42
CA LYS A 25 3.02 18.09 -2.30
C LYS A 25 2.85 18.61 -0.85
N TYR A 26 1.93 18.02 -0.10
CA TYR A 26 1.69 18.40 1.29
C TYR A 26 2.84 17.92 2.18
N LEU A 27 3.27 16.66 2.01
CA LEU A 27 4.44 16.14 2.74
C LEU A 27 5.74 16.87 2.40
N LEU A 28 5.94 17.23 1.12
CA LEU A 28 7.09 18.04 0.70
C LEU A 28 7.08 19.43 1.32
N LYS A 29 5.91 20.11 1.37
CA LYS A 29 5.75 21.40 2.06
C LYS A 29 6.14 21.29 3.53
N LEU A 30 5.80 20.17 4.17
CA LEU A 30 6.14 19.88 5.56
C LEU A 30 7.52 19.23 5.72
N ARG A 31 8.28 19.07 4.64
CA ARG A 31 9.63 18.48 4.61
C ARG A 31 9.72 17.10 5.26
N TYR A 32 8.65 16.32 5.21
CA TYR A 32 8.54 15.04 5.92
C TYR A 32 8.87 15.17 7.42
N ASP A 33 8.39 16.22 8.08
CA ASP A 33 8.57 16.40 9.54
C ASP A 33 7.27 16.06 10.27
N LEU A 34 7.25 14.94 11.01
CA LEU A 34 6.07 14.50 11.75
C LEU A 34 5.61 15.53 12.80
N SER A 35 6.51 16.32 13.37
CA SER A 35 6.15 17.33 14.38
C SER A 35 5.31 18.45 13.77
N ARG A 36 5.61 18.87 12.54
CA ARG A 36 4.86 19.88 11.79
C ARG A 36 3.50 19.35 11.34
N ILE A 37 3.45 18.07 11.02
CA ILE A 37 2.24 17.36 10.63
C ILE A 37 1.28 17.30 11.84
N ARG A 38 1.77 16.94 13.04
CA ARG A 38 0.99 16.86 14.29
C ARG A 38 0.28 18.16 14.70
N ASN A 39 0.76 19.32 14.27
CA ASN A 39 0.18 20.62 14.60
C ASN A 39 -0.84 21.14 13.57
N ASP A 40 -1.23 20.34 12.55
CA ASP A 40 -2.28 20.72 11.58
C ASP A 40 -3.65 20.20 12.05
N ASP A 41 -4.58 21.10 12.36
CA ASP A 41 -5.93 20.76 12.83
C ASP A 41 -6.69 19.85 11.85
N ARG A 42 -6.48 20.01 10.55
CA ARG A 42 -7.13 19.17 9.52
C ARG A 42 -6.61 17.75 9.57
N LEU A 43 -5.33 17.59 9.91
CA LEU A 43 -4.77 16.26 10.12
C LEU A 43 -5.32 15.65 11.41
N ALA A 44 -5.35 16.41 12.51
CA ALA A 44 -5.89 15.91 13.76
C ALA A 44 -7.33 15.39 13.55
N GLU A 45 -8.15 16.16 12.83
CA GLU A 45 -9.50 15.75 12.44
C GLU A 45 -9.49 14.50 11.54
N PHE A 46 -8.62 14.45 10.52
CA PHE A 46 -8.48 13.28 9.64
C PHE A 46 -8.13 12.01 10.43
N ILE A 47 -7.17 12.09 11.35
CA ILE A 47 -6.73 10.97 12.18
C ILE A 47 -7.85 10.52 13.10
N GLU A 48 -8.59 11.44 13.71
CA GLU A 48 -9.69 11.10 14.60
C GLU A 48 -10.82 10.37 13.85
N LEU A 49 -11.20 10.89 12.67
CA LEU A 49 -12.18 10.21 11.80
C LEU A 49 -11.67 8.83 11.34
N GLN A 50 -10.37 8.71 11.05
CA GLN A 50 -9.77 7.45 10.66
C GLN A 50 -9.76 6.43 11.82
N LYS A 51 -9.51 6.87 13.07
CA LYS A 51 -9.62 6.02 14.27
C LYS A 51 -11.03 5.48 14.45
N ARG A 52 -12.04 6.36 14.33
CA ARG A 52 -13.47 5.97 14.40
C ARG A 52 -13.83 4.96 13.30
N LEU A 53 -13.31 5.14 12.09
CA LEU A 53 -13.50 4.19 10.99
C LEU A 53 -12.86 2.83 11.29
N PHE A 54 -11.61 2.80 11.77
CA PHE A 54 -10.94 1.55 12.11
C PHE A 54 -11.62 0.83 13.28
N GLU A 55 -12.06 1.55 14.31
CA GLU A 55 -12.82 0.94 15.40
C GLU A 55 -14.17 0.41 14.91
N GLY A 56 -14.88 1.15 14.05
CA GLY A 56 -16.10 0.66 13.42
C GLY A 56 -15.88 -0.62 12.59
N ALA A 57 -14.79 -0.69 11.83
CA ALA A 57 -14.40 -1.87 11.07
C ALA A 57 -14.07 -3.07 11.98
N ARG A 58 -13.32 -2.82 13.06
CA ARG A 58 -12.99 -3.83 14.08
C ARG A 58 -14.25 -4.39 14.73
N MET A 59 -15.16 -3.52 15.15
CA MET A 59 -16.44 -3.90 15.75
C MET A 59 -17.34 -4.69 14.79
N ALA A 60 -17.44 -4.26 13.54
CA ALA A 60 -18.29 -4.92 12.54
C ALA A 60 -17.75 -6.29 12.09
N SER A 61 -16.43 -6.44 12.05
CA SER A 61 -15.75 -7.68 11.64
C SER A 61 -15.52 -8.65 12.80
N GLY A 62 -15.43 -8.16 14.03
CA GLY A 62 -14.97 -8.92 15.18
C GLY A 62 -13.49 -9.28 15.12
N ALA A 63 -12.71 -8.69 14.19
CA ALA A 63 -11.31 -9.02 14.00
C ALA A 63 -10.41 -8.29 15.02
N ASP A 64 -9.30 -8.92 15.42
CA ASP A 64 -8.30 -8.30 16.28
C ASP A 64 -7.37 -7.34 15.52
N ILE A 65 -7.26 -7.51 14.20
CA ILE A 65 -6.36 -6.76 13.33
C ILE A 65 -7.16 -6.10 12.21
N VAL A 66 -6.97 -4.79 12.03
CA VAL A 66 -7.47 -4.04 10.88
C VAL A 66 -6.30 -3.74 9.94
N LEU A 67 -6.39 -4.22 8.70
CA LEU A 67 -5.39 -3.97 7.66
C LEU A 67 -5.85 -2.83 6.73
N ASP A 68 -5.17 -1.68 6.80
CA ASP A 68 -5.34 -0.60 5.81
C ASP A 68 -4.33 -0.77 4.66
N SER A 69 -4.81 -1.22 3.51
CA SER A 69 -3.97 -1.38 2.31
C SER A 69 -4.11 -0.17 1.38
N SER A 70 -3.01 0.52 1.08
CA SER A 70 -3.01 1.66 0.16
C SER A 70 -1.77 1.66 -0.74
N LYS A 71 -1.95 2.13 -1.97
CA LYS A 71 -0.83 2.42 -2.91
C LYS A 71 -0.31 3.86 -2.74
N ALA A 72 -0.95 4.67 -1.90
CA ALA A 72 -0.59 6.06 -1.68
C ALA A 72 0.44 6.18 -0.55
N GLY A 73 1.72 6.30 -0.90
CA GLY A 73 2.81 6.52 0.05
C GLY A 73 2.55 7.64 1.08
N PRO A 74 1.93 8.78 0.70
CA PRO A 74 1.61 9.83 1.67
C PRO A 74 0.66 9.42 2.80
N ARG A 75 -0.21 8.43 2.56
CA ARG A 75 -1.19 7.98 3.56
C ARG A 75 -0.50 7.40 4.77
N ALA A 76 0.47 6.51 4.55
CA ALA A 76 1.23 5.90 5.63
C ALA A 76 1.95 6.94 6.50
N TYR A 77 2.55 7.96 5.88
CA TYR A 77 3.23 9.04 6.59
C TYR A 77 2.29 9.88 7.45
N VAL A 78 1.11 10.20 6.91
CA VAL A 78 0.04 10.94 7.61
C VAL A 78 -0.45 10.12 8.80
N LEU A 79 -0.70 8.82 8.63
CA LEU A 79 -1.14 7.94 9.71
C LEU A 79 -0.10 7.83 10.84
N ALA A 80 1.19 7.75 10.51
CA ALA A 80 2.29 7.70 11.49
C ALA A 80 2.37 8.94 12.40
N ALA A 81 1.73 10.05 12.02
CA ALA A 81 1.73 11.25 12.83
C ALA A 81 0.81 11.15 14.06
N GLY A 82 -0.25 10.34 14.00
CA GLY A 82 -1.26 10.26 15.06
C GLY A 82 -1.73 8.84 15.41
N LEU A 83 -1.13 7.83 14.79
CA LEU A 83 -1.31 6.41 15.06
C LEU A 83 0.07 5.74 15.19
N ASP A 84 0.09 4.55 15.80
CA ASP A 84 1.27 3.70 15.92
C ASP A 84 1.05 2.31 15.29
N PRO A 85 0.79 2.21 13.97
CA PRO A 85 0.55 0.93 13.32
C PRO A 85 1.87 0.25 12.92
N ILE A 86 1.79 -1.05 12.66
CA ILE A 86 2.86 -1.80 11.99
C ILE A 86 2.76 -1.50 10.49
N PHE A 87 3.79 -0.86 9.92
CA PHE A 87 3.80 -0.58 8.49
C PHE A 87 4.48 -1.71 7.70
N LEU A 88 3.81 -2.19 6.66
CA LEU A 88 4.35 -3.15 5.70
C LEU A 88 4.55 -2.46 4.35
N HIS A 89 5.80 -2.37 3.89
CA HIS A 89 6.14 -1.85 2.57
C HIS A 89 6.39 -3.00 1.61
N ALA A 90 5.38 -3.31 0.78
CA ALA A 90 5.52 -4.26 -0.32
C ALA A 90 6.35 -3.62 -1.44
N TYR A 91 7.66 -3.87 -1.42
CA TYR A 91 8.61 -3.33 -2.36
C TYR A 91 8.61 -4.10 -3.67
N ARG A 92 8.70 -3.37 -4.79
CA ARG A 92 8.92 -3.93 -6.11
C ARG A 92 9.79 -2.98 -6.92
N GLY A 93 10.79 -3.53 -7.61
CA GLY A 93 11.74 -2.74 -8.42
C GLY A 93 11.06 -1.86 -9.48
N ALA A 94 11.64 -0.70 -9.76
CA ALA A 94 11.09 0.31 -10.66
C ALA A 94 10.71 -0.26 -12.04
N GLU A 95 11.56 -1.12 -12.59
CA GLU A 95 11.32 -1.77 -13.89
C GLU A 95 10.02 -2.57 -13.89
N ASP A 96 9.79 -3.36 -12.85
CA ASP A 96 8.62 -4.21 -12.78
C ASP A 96 7.34 -3.44 -12.47
N VAL A 97 7.43 -2.41 -11.62
CA VAL A 97 6.29 -1.54 -11.34
C VAL A 97 5.88 -0.75 -12.59
N ILE A 98 6.83 -0.10 -13.26
CA ILE A 98 6.54 0.72 -14.45
C ILE A 98 6.03 -0.15 -15.59
N SER A 99 6.59 -1.35 -15.78
CA SER A 99 6.04 -2.32 -16.72
C SER A 99 4.60 -2.69 -16.36
N SER A 100 4.33 -3.02 -15.09
CA SER A 100 2.98 -3.37 -14.62
C SER A 100 1.95 -2.25 -14.79
N TRP A 101 2.33 -0.99 -14.54
CA TRP A 101 1.44 0.17 -14.71
C TRP A 101 1.13 0.47 -16.18
N ARG A 102 2.02 0.09 -17.10
CA ARG A 102 1.84 0.29 -18.54
C ARG A 102 1.23 -0.91 -19.26
N ARG A 103 1.06 -2.05 -18.58
CA ARG A 103 0.32 -3.20 -19.13
C ARG A 103 -1.15 -2.79 -19.36
N PRO A 104 -1.76 -3.14 -20.51
CA PRO A 104 -3.19 -2.97 -20.69
C PRO A 104 -3.95 -3.68 -19.57
N LYS A 105 -4.83 -2.94 -18.90
CA LYS A 105 -5.74 -3.45 -17.87
C LYS A 105 -7.12 -2.88 -18.14
N PHE A 106 -8.15 -3.69 -17.90
CA PHE A 106 -9.52 -3.23 -17.96
C PHE A 106 -9.91 -2.61 -16.62
N GLU A 107 -10.63 -1.48 -16.63
CA GLU A 107 -11.19 -0.83 -15.45
C GLU A 107 -12.68 -1.20 -15.36
N PRO A 108 -13.06 -2.14 -14.47
CA PRO A 108 -14.45 -2.59 -14.37
C PRO A 108 -15.42 -1.46 -13.98
N SER A 109 -14.94 -0.47 -13.22
CA SER A 109 -15.77 0.63 -12.73
C SER A 109 -16.19 1.62 -13.82
N THR A 110 -15.39 1.78 -14.88
CA THR A 110 -15.64 2.72 -15.99
C THR A 110 -15.95 2.02 -17.32
N GLY A 111 -15.84 0.70 -17.38
CA GLY A 111 -16.06 -0.08 -18.61
C GLY A 111 -15.03 0.18 -19.71
N SER A 112 -13.84 0.71 -19.38
CA SER A 112 -12.84 1.16 -20.35
C SER A 112 -11.42 0.70 -20.00
N PRO A 113 -10.47 0.69 -20.95
CA PRO A 113 -9.07 0.40 -20.64
C PRO A 113 -8.48 1.45 -19.69
N MET A 114 -7.74 1.01 -18.68
CA MET A 114 -6.97 1.90 -17.81
C MET A 114 -5.98 2.72 -18.64
N LYS A 115 -5.93 4.04 -18.38
CA LYS A 115 -4.97 4.94 -19.03
C LYS A 115 -3.55 4.55 -18.66
N LYS A 116 -2.70 4.36 -19.68
CA LYS A 116 -1.27 4.07 -19.47
C LYS A 116 -0.55 5.38 -19.11
N PRO A 117 0.12 5.47 -17.96
CA PRO A 117 0.92 6.64 -17.64
C PRO A 117 2.13 6.75 -18.59
N PRO A 118 2.51 7.97 -19.01
CA PRO A 118 3.80 8.24 -19.63
C PRO A 118 4.95 7.75 -18.74
N ILE A 119 6.06 7.28 -19.33
CA ILE A 119 7.15 6.65 -18.56
C ILE A 119 7.77 7.58 -17.54
N ARG A 120 7.95 8.86 -17.89
CA ARG A 120 8.47 9.87 -16.95
C ARG A 120 7.56 10.03 -15.73
N GLU A 121 6.24 9.98 -15.93
CA GLU A 121 5.24 10.14 -14.87
C GLU A 121 5.22 8.88 -14.00
N ALA A 122 5.24 7.69 -14.61
CA ALA A 122 5.37 6.42 -13.90
C ALA A 122 6.67 6.33 -13.08
N ALA A 123 7.80 6.75 -13.65
CA ALA A 123 9.07 6.77 -12.94
C ALA A 123 9.05 7.74 -11.75
N LEU A 124 8.50 8.95 -11.96
CA LEU A 124 8.37 9.94 -10.90
C LEU A 124 7.42 9.49 -9.79
N ASP A 125 6.31 8.83 -10.12
CA ASP A 125 5.38 8.31 -9.13
C ASP A 125 5.96 7.14 -8.33
N TRP A 126 6.73 6.26 -8.98
CA TRP A 126 7.50 5.24 -8.26
C TRP A 126 8.50 5.88 -7.28
N VAL A 127 9.26 6.89 -7.72
CA VAL A 127 10.19 7.65 -6.86
C VAL A 127 9.49 8.22 -5.63
N LYS A 128 8.34 8.86 -5.82
CA LYS A 128 7.59 9.48 -4.72
C LYS A 128 7.17 8.44 -3.68
N VAL A 129 6.68 7.27 -4.11
CA VAL A 129 6.27 6.19 -3.21
C VAL A 129 7.46 5.68 -2.41
N GLU A 130 8.59 5.41 -3.07
CA GLU A 130 9.79 4.89 -2.41
C GLU A 130 10.45 5.92 -1.49
N GLN A 131 10.44 7.21 -1.87
CA GLN A 131 10.90 8.29 -0.99
C GLN A 131 10.03 8.42 0.26
N ALA A 132 8.70 8.31 0.13
CA ALA A 132 7.80 8.34 1.28
C ALA A 132 8.01 7.15 2.21
N ALA A 133 8.19 5.94 1.66
CA ALA A 133 8.50 4.74 2.44
C ALA A 133 9.86 4.87 3.17
N HIS A 134 10.89 5.37 2.50
CA HIS A 134 12.18 5.60 3.15
C HIS A 134 12.10 6.70 4.23
N ALA A 135 11.38 7.80 3.99
CA ALA A 135 11.16 8.81 5.02
C ALA A 135 10.42 8.21 6.23
N LEU A 136 9.39 7.38 6.00
CA LEU A 136 8.63 6.69 7.04
C LEU A 136 9.51 5.75 7.86
N SER A 137 10.43 5.01 7.23
CA SER A 137 11.35 4.09 7.92
C SER A 137 12.23 4.75 8.99
N ARG A 138 12.41 6.08 8.92
CA ARG A 138 13.20 6.85 9.89
C ARG A 138 12.40 7.28 11.12
N VAL A 139 11.08 7.14 11.08
CA VAL A 139 10.18 7.70 12.11
C VAL A 139 9.13 6.72 12.62
N ALA A 140 8.97 5.55 11.99
CA ALA A 140 8.02 4.52 12.39
C ALA A 140 8.56 3.12 12.08
N MET A 141 8.01 2.10 12.74
CA MET A 141 8.34 0.70 12.46
C MET A 141 7.82 0.30 11.08
N LEU A 142 8.76 0.09 10.15
CA LEU A 142 8.48 -0.30 8.77
C LEU A 142 9.18 -1.63 8.46
N ARG A 143 8.41 -2.67 8.15
CA ARG A 143 8.91 -3.94 7.61
C ARG A 143 8.76 -3.93 6.09
N ARG A 144 9.86 -4.18 5.38
CA ARG A 144 9.87 -4.26 3.93
C ARG A 144 9.72 -5.70 3.48
N ILE A 145 8.76 -5.95 2.58
CA ILE A 145 8.54 -7.24 1.95
C ILE A 145 8.93 -7.11 0.48
N ASP A 146 9.97 -7.83 0.05
CA ASP A 146 10.32 -7.88 -1.36
C ASP A 146 9.31 -8.73 -2.14
N TYR A 147 8.72 -8.15 -3.19
CA TYR A 147 7.69 -8.82 -3.99
C TYR A 147 8.18 -10.10 -4.65
N HIS A 148 9.45 -10.18 -5.08
CA HIS A 148 9.98 -11.38 -5.74
C HIS A 148 10.24 -12.50 -4.73
N ALA A 149 10.80 -12.17 -3.57
CA ALA A 149 10.92 -13.11 -2.46
C ALA A 149 9.53 -13.62 -2.02
N PHE A 150 8.58 -12.70 -1.79
CA PHE A 150 7.22 -13.04 -1.40
C PHE A 150 6.53 -13.91 -2.45
N SER A 151 6.60 -13.57 -3.73
CA SER A 151 5.93 -14.36 -4.76
C SER A 151 6.58 -15.73 -5.00
N SER A 152 7.84 -15.92 -4.60
CA SER A 152 8.56 -17.21 -4.72
C SER A 152 8.40 -18.11 -3.50
N ALA A 153 8.32 -17.53 -2.31
CA ALA A 153 8.14 -18.24 -1.04
C ALA A 153 7.20 -17.45 -0.12
N PRO A 154 5.87 -17.43 -0.39
CA PRO A 154 4.93 -16.52 0.24
C PRO A 154 4.85 -16.69 1.75
N ARG A 155 4.61 -17.93 2.21
CA ARG A 155 4.48 -18.24 3.63
C ARG A 155 5.76 -17.91 4.39
N ALA A 156 6.91 -18.41 3.93
CA ALA A 156 8.20 -18.14 4.55
C ALA A 156 8.56 -16.65 4.60
N THR A 157 8.27 -15.89 3.54
CA THR A 157 8.54 -14.44 3.51
C THR A 157 7.65 -13.68 4.49
N LEU A 158 6.37 -14.08 4.65
CA LEU A 158 5.48 -13.47 5.62
C LEU A 158 5.92 -13.78 7.06
N HIS A 159 6.32 -15.02 7.37
CA HIS A 159 6.87 -15.37 8.68
C HIS A 159 8.06 -14.49 9.05
N ALA A 160 9.04 -14.37 8.15
CA ALA A 160 10.22 -13.54 8.36
C ALA A 160 9.89 -12.05 8.58
N ALA A 161 8.79 -11.55 8.00
CA ALA A 161 8.39 -10.15 8.12
C ALA A 161 7.50 -9.86 9.33
N LEU A 162 6.70 -10.83 9.78
CA LEU A 162 5.58 -10.59 10.70
C LEU A 162 5.69 -11.30 12.04
N ASP A 163 6.38 -12.44 12.15
CA ASP A 163 6.29 -13.28 13.35
C ASP A 163 6.77 -12.56 14.63
N GLU A 164 7.75 -11.66 14.51
CA GLU A 164 8.25 -10.86 15.63
C GLU A 164 7.20 -9.89 16.19
N VAL A 165 6.33 -9.37 15.32
CA VAL A 165 5.40 -8.27 15.65
C VAL A 165 3.93 -8.71 15.73
N LEU A 166 3.58 -9.80 15.05
CA LEU A 166 2.26 -10.40 14.96
C LEU A 166 2.39 -11.93 15.01
N PRO A 167 2.83 -12.49 16.16
CA PRO A 167 3.09 -13.92 16.29
C PRO A 167 1.83 -14.75 16.02
N GLY A 168 1.97 -15.81 15.22
CA GLY A 168 0.87 -16.71 14.88
C GLY A 168 -0.11 -16.19 13.81
N LEU A 169 0.02 -14.92 13.37
CA LEU A 169 -0.84 -14.37 12.32
C LEU A 169 -0.71 -15.15 11.02
N VAL A 170 0.51 -15.43 10.58
CA VAL A 170 0.75 -16.14 9.32
C VAL A 170 0.16 -17.54 9.38
N ASP A 171 0.33 -18.26 10.47
CA ASP A 171 -0.21 -19.62 10.65
C ASP A 171 -1.73 -19.67 10.83
N SER A 172 -2.35 -18.56 11.26
CA SER A 172 -3.81 -18.47 11.39
C SER A 172 -4.58 -18.42 10.06
N LEU A 173 -3.87 -18.20 8.94
CA LEU A 173 -4.47 -18.19 7.61
C LEU A 173 -4.72 -19.63 7.12
N ASP A 174 -5.78 -19.84 6.32
CA ASP A 174 -6.11 -21.17 5.75
C ASP A 174 -5.20 -21.53 4.55
N TRP A 175 -3.93 -21.80 4.84
CA TRP A 175 -2.92 -22.19 3.85
C TRP A 175 -3.24 -23.55 3.22
N GLN A 176 -3.28 -23.57 1.88
CA GLN A 176 -3.35 -24.79 1.07
C GLN A 176 -1.95 -25.09 0.51
N GLY A 177 -1.01 -25.45 1.40
CA GLY A 177 0.41 -25.58 1.08
C GLY A 177 1.18 -24.25 1.22
N GLU A 178 2.34 -24.13 0.57
CA GLU A 178 3.27 -23.01 0.80
C GLU A 178 2.94 -21.70 0.05
N ALA A 179 2.08 -21.76 -0.96
CA ALA A 179 1.87 -20.67 -1.91
C ALA A 179 0.41 -20.37 -2.24
N ARG A 180 -0.52 -20.95 -1.48
CA ARG A 180 -1.96 -20.81 -1.73
C ARG A 180 -2.70 -20.59 -0.42
N VAL A 181 -3.65 -19.67 -0.43
CA VAL A 181 -4.48 -19.34 0.75
C VAL A 181 -5.94 -19.42 0.34
N ARG A 182 -6.76 -20.12 1.11
CA ARG A 182 -8.21 -20.11 0.94
C ARG A 182 -8.80 -18.87 1.64
N PRO A 183 -9.50 -17.98 0.93
CA PRO A 183 -10.20 -16.87 1.57
C PRO A 183 -11.30 -17.37 2.51
N ALA A 184 -11.55 -16.64 3.59
CA ALA A 184 -12.72 -16.88 4.42
C ALA A 184 -14.01 -16.70 3.61
N ALA A 185 -15.09 -17.41 3.97
CA ALA A 185 -16.39 -17.25 3.31
C ALA A 185 -16.96 -15.82 3.38
N THR A 186 -16.49 -15.04 4.37
CA THR A 186 -16.83 -13.63 4.57
C THR A 186 -15.95 -12.67 3.76
N TYR A 187 -14.98 -13.18 2.99
CA TYR A 187 -14.15 -12.37 2.09
C TYR A 187 -15.01 -11.69 1.03
N HIS A 188 -14.94 -10.37 1.02
CA HIS A 188 -15.58 -9.54 0.00
C HIS A 188 -14.67 -8.36 -0.32
N SER A 189 -14.66 -7.97 -1.59
CA SER A 189 -13.94 -6.80 -2.09
C SER A 189 -14.95 -5.86 -2.72
N VAL A 190 -14.91 -4.58 -2.32
CA VAL A 190 -15.77 -3.54 -2.90
C VAL A 190 -15.06 -2.85 -4.07
N LEU A 191 -13.72 -2.76 -4.02
CA LEU A 191 -12.88 -2.08 -5.02
C LEU A 191 -11.48 -2.70 -5.12
N GLY A 192 -10.84 -2.53 -6.27
CA GLY A 192 -9.43 -2.84 -6.47
C GLY A 192 -9.16 -3.59 -7.76
N ASN A 193 -8.05 -4.33 -7.79
CA ASN A 193 -7.70 -5.12 -8.96
C ASN A 193 -8.77 -6.21 -9.22
N PRO A 194 -9.05 -6.59 -10.49
CA PRO A 194 -10.10 -7.55 -10.83
C PRO A 194 -9.94 -8.94 -10.18
N ASP A 195 -8.71 -9.34 -9.88
CA ASP A 195 -8.37 -10.59 -9.19
C ASP A 195 -9.01 -10.68 -7.79
N ARG A 196 -9.27 -9.54 -7.12
CA ARG A 196 -9.87 -9.47 -5.78
C ARG A 196 -11.35 -9.86 -5.72
N PHE A 197 -12.01 -9.98 -6.87
CA PHE A 197 -13.41 -10.40 -6.93
C PHE A 197 -13.53 -11.93 -7.07
N ASN A 198 -12.42 -12.63 -7.28
CA ASN A 198 -12.41 -14.09 -7.23
C ASN A 198 -12.52 -14.56 -5.76
N ARG A 199 -13.37 -15.56 -5.52
CA ARG A 199 -13.56 -16.22 -4.22
C ARG A 199 -12.88 -17.59 -4.13
N ASP A 200 -12.26 -18.05 -5.21
CA ASP A 200 -11.43 -19.24 -5.22
C ASP A 200 -10.17 -19.04 -4.36
N ASP A 201 -9.43 -20.13 -4.17
CA ASP A 201 -8.11 -20.09 -3.52
C ASP A 201 -7.19 -19.05 -4.19
N ILE A 202 -6.57 -18.20 -3.38
CA ILE A 202 -5.59 -17.21 -3.83
C ILE A 202 -4.26 -17.94 -4.04
N GLU A 203 -3.91 -18.17 -5.30
CA GLU A 203 -2.60 -18.69 -5.68
C GLU A 203 -1.58 -17.54 -5.83
N ILE A 204 -0.52 -17.59 -5.03
CA ILE A 204 0.58 -16.63 -5.05
C ILE A 204 1.72 -17.27 -5.83
N ARG A 205 2.07 -16.66 -6.96
CA ARG A 205 3.11 -17.17 -7.85
C ARG A 205 4.01 -16.06 -8.37
N PRO A 206 5.27 -16.36 -8.71
CA PRO A 206 6.14 -15.40 -9.37
C PRO A 206 5.47 -14.91 -10.65
N GLN A 207 5.42 -13.60 -10.81
CA GLN A 207 4.99 -13.03 -12.07
C GLN A 207 6.14 -13.12 -13.07
N HIS A 208 5.84 -13.42 -14.34
CA HIS A 208 6.84 -13.33 -15.41
C HIS A 208 7.58 -12.00 -15.37
N ALA A 209 8.90 -12.08 -15.48
CA ALA A 209 9.80 -10.93 -15.54
C ALA A 209 9.29 -9.91 -16.56
N SER A 210 9.45 -8.63 -16.24
CA SER A 210 9.02 -7.58 -17.13
C SER A 210 9.71 -7.66 -18.48
N ASP A 211 8.92 -7.68 -19.55
CA ASP A 211 9.43 -7.65 -20.91
C ASP A 211 10.07 -6.29 -21.21
N ARG A 212 11.39 -6.22 -21.00
CA ARG A 212 12.23 -5.04 -21.17
C ARG A 212 12.32 -4.58 -22.63
N SER A 213 11.98 -5.44 -23.60
CA SER A 213 12.03 -5.10 -25.03
C SER A 213 10.99 -4.03 -25.40
N ARG A 214 9.95 -3.86 -24.58
CA ARG A 214 8.86 -2.89 -24.79
C ARG A 214 9.22 -1.44 -24.50
N PHE A 215 10.43 -1.19 -24.00
CA PHE A 215 10.93 0.14 -23.67
C PHE A 215 12.03 0.53 -24.64
N GLY A 216 12.04 1.78 -25.12
CA GLY A 216 13.15 2.33 -25.88
C GLY A 216 14.44 2.42 -25.05
N THR A 217 15.60 2.57 -25.69
CA THR A 217 16.90 2.60 -25.00
C THR A 217 16.98 3.70 -23.93
N GLY A 218 16.51 4.93 -24.25
CA GLY A 218 16.49 6.04 -23.29
C GLY A 218 15.54 5.80 -22.12
N GLU A 219 14.40 5.14 -22.36
CA GLU A 219 13.43 4.79 -21.32
C GLU A 219 14.01 3.75 -20.35
N ARG A 220 14.69 2.72 -20.88
CA ARG A 220 15.40 1.73 -20.06
C ARG A 220 16.49 2.38 -19.21
N PHE A 221 17.23 3.34 -19.77
CA PHE A 221 18.24 4.08 -19.03
C PHE A 221 17.60 4.88 -17.88
N LEU A 222 16.55 5.66 -18.16
CA LEU A 222 15.82 6.44 -17.14
C LEU A 222 15.33 5.55 -15.99
N ILE A 223 14.64 4.45 -16.32
CA ILE A 223 14.08 3.54 -15.31
C ILE A 223 15.18 2.96 -14.43
N ARG A 224 16.29 2.52 -15.03
CA ARG A 224 17.44 1.97 -14.29
C ARG A 224 18.11 3.01 -13.40
N SER A 225 18.34 4.21 -13.91
CA SER A 225 18.99 5.28 -13.15
C SER A 225 18.17 5.67 -11.93
N VAL A 226 16.86 5.77 -12.09
CA VAL A 226 15.92 6.02 -10.99
C VAL A 226 15.90 4.87 -9.98
N GLY A 227 15.81 3.62 -10.44
CA GLY A 227 15.80 2.45 -9.58
C GLY A 227 17.07 2.32 -8.74
N LYS A 228 18.24 2.38 -9.38
CA LYS A 228 19.54 2.29 -8.69
C LYS A 228 19.79 3.44 -7.72
N GLY A 229 19.39 4.66 -8.09
CA GLY A 229 19.56 5.84 -7.24
C GLY A 229 18.82 5.71 -5.90
N LEU A 230 17.61 5.11 -5.91
CA LEU A 230 16.84 4.90 -4.68
C LEU A 230 17.22 3.63 -3.92
N GLU A 231 17.61 2.55 -4.59
CA GLU A 231 18.16 1.37 -3.90
C GLU A 231 19.40 1.72 -3.07
N ALA A 232 20.24 2.64 -3.55
CA ALA A 232 21.38 3.15 -2.80
C ALA A 232 20.98 3.92 -1.53
N ILE A 233 19.77 4.46 -1.45
CA ILE A 233 19.25 5.20 -0.28
C ILE A 233 18.77 4.23 0.82
N TRP A 234 18.42 3.00 0.46
CA TRP A 234 17.99 1.96 1.39
C TRP A 234 19.14 1.12 1.98
N ARG A 235 20.37 1.34 1.53
CA ARG A 235 21.59 0.71 2.09
C ARG A 235 22.22 1.64 3.11
#